data_AF-A0A6M2B589-F1
#
_entry.id   AF-A0A6M2B589-F1
#
_cell.length_a   1.000
_cell.length_b   1.000
_cell.length_c   1.000
_cell.angle_alpha   90.00
_cell.angle_beta   90.00
_cell.angle_gamma   90.00
#
_symmetry.space_group_name_H-M   'P 1'
#
loop_
_entity.id
_entity.type
_entity.pdbx_description
1 polymer ?
#
loop_
_entity_poly.entity_id
_entity_poly.type
_entity_poly.pdbx_seq_one_letter_code
_entity_poly.pdbx_strand_id
1 'polypeptide(L)'
;MVSNEEIINWYNERYNKPGYFSKKRRPVTIDTSLSTGRYVWACETGDDIMKEYFEKFQVEPQGFDFLKYWPIEASGLSIFALCTCGDDYEEPLPLTLKMLAESARAGKWLYG
;
A
#
# COMPACT_ATOMS: atom_id res chain seq x y z
N MET A 1 17.04 4.52 -12.90
CA MET A 1 16.49 5.16 -11.70
C MET A 1 14.97 5.06 -11.79
N VAL A 2 14.31 4.52 -10.76
CA VAL A 2 12.86 4.23 -10.80
C VAL A 2 12.04 5.53 -10.83
N SER A 3 11.13 5.65 -11.80
CA SER A 3 10.25 6.82 -11.94
C SER A 3 8.94 6.66 -11.16
N ASN A 4 8.23 7.77 -10.89
CA ASN A 4 6.90 7.69 -10.28
C ASN A 4 5.92 6.90 -11.18
N GLU A 5 6.03 7.10 -12.49
CA GLU A 5 5.19 6.45 -13.49
C GLU A 5 5.43 4.94 -13.53
N GLU A 6 6.67 4.50 -13.33
CA GLU A 6 7.03 3.08 -13.28
C GLU A 6 6.34 2.37 -12.12
N ILE A 7 6.35 2.97 -10.92
CA ILE A 7 5.60 2.45 -9.76
C ILE A 7 4.10 2.41 -10.03
N ILE A 8 3.54 3.52 -10.55
CA ILE A 8 2.10 3.61 -10.82
C ILE A 8 1.68 2.58 -11.87
N ASN A 9 2.46 2.40 -12.93
CA ASN A 9 2.18 1.44 -14.00
C ASN A 9 2.25 0.01 -13.48
N TRP A 10 3.30 -0.35 -12.75
CA TRP A 10 3.42 -1.67 -12.13
C TRP A 10 2.23 -1.97 -11.21
N TYR A 11 1.88 -1.04 -10.33
CA TYR A 11 0.76 -1.21 -9.41
C TYR A 11 -0.59 -1.35 -10.16
N ASN A 12 -0.79 -0.57 -11.23
CA ASN A 12 -1.98 -0.67 -12.08
C ASN A 12 -2.08 -2.00 -12.82
N GLU A 13 -0.96 -2.54 -13.29
CA GLU A 13 -0.91 -3.81 -14.01
C GLU A 13 -1.16 -5.01 -13.09
N ARG A 14 -0.64 -4.96 -11.86
CA ARG A 14 -0.68 -6.08 -10.92
C ARG A 14 -1.93 -6.08 -10.04
N TYR A 15 -2.24 -4.94 -9.43
CA TYR A 15 -3.20 -4.86 -8.32
C TYR A 15 -4.43 -3.99 -8.63
N ASN A 16 -4.31 -2.95 -9.44
CA ASN A 16 -5.45 -2.11 -9.87
C ASN A 16 -5.97 -2.45 -11.28
N LYS A 17 -6.18 -3.75 -11.52
CA LYS A 17 -6.76 -4.26 -12.77
C LYS A 17 -8.22 -3.81 -12.91
N PRO A 18 -8.69 -3.53 -14.13
CA PRO A 18 -10.10 -3.20 -14.36
C PRO A 18 -10.97 -4.41 -13.97
N GLY A 19 -12.13 -4.14 -13.38
CA GLY A 19 -13.07 -5.19 -12.99
C GLY A 19 -13.59 -5.95 -14.21
N TYR A 20 -13.91 -7.23 -14.03
CA TYR A 20 -14.39 -8.09 -15.11
C TYR A 20 -15.61 -7.51 -15.85
N PHE A 21 -16.54 -6.90 -15.09
CA PHE A 21 -17.75 -6.27 -15.64
C PHE A 21 -17.59 -4.78 -15.99
N SER A 22 -16.56 -4.11 -15.47
CA SER A 22 -16.33 -2.68 -15.69
C SER A 22 -14.88 -2.46 -16.11
N LYS A 23 -14.68 -2.00 -17.35
CA LYS A 23 -13.36 -1.66 -17.89
C LYS A 23 -12.68 -0.47 -17.19
N LYS A 24 -13.29 0.09 -16.15
CA LYS A 24 -12.76 1.25 -15.41
C LYS A 24 -11.82 0.79 -14.31
N ARG A 25 -10.60 1.33 -14.31
CA ARG A 25 -9.66 1.24 -13.19
C ARG A 25 -9.99 2.31 -12.15
N ARG A 26 -9.60 2.09 -10.90
CA ARG A 26 -9.64 3.19 -9.91
C ARG A 26 -8.60 4.25 -10.33
N PRO A 27 -8.91 5.54 -10.23
CA PRO A 27 -7.91 6.57 -10.46
C PRO A 27 -6.84 6.48 -9.38
N VAL A 28 -5.58 6.39 -9.79
CA VAL A 28 -4.43 6.25 -8.89
C VAL A 28 -3.43 7.33 -9.26
N THR A 29 -2.86 7.94 -8.22
CA THR A 29 -1.82 8.98 -8.30
C THR A 29 -0.65 8.59 -7.40
N ILE A 30 0.46 9.30 -7.49
CA ILE A 30 1.62 8.97 -6.64
C ILE A 30 1.31 9.15 -5.14
N ASP A 31 0.37 10.03 -4.79
CA ASP A 31 -0.04 10.28 -3.40
C ASP A 31 -1.13 9.30 -2.92
N THR A 32 -1.54 8.33 -3.75
CA THR A 32 -2.55 7.34 -3.35
C THR A 32 -1.99 6.42 -2.25
N SER A 33 -2.73 6.32 -1.14
CA SER A 33 -2.43 5.39 -0.05
C SER A 33 -3.04 4.01 -0.29
N LEU A 34 -2.32 2.97 0.10
CA LEU A 34 -2.69 1.57 0.03
C LEU A 34 -3.32 1.06 1.34
N SER A 35 -2.94 1.66 2.48
CA SER A 35 -3.39 1.27 3.82
C SER A 35 -4.49 2.18 4.40
N THR A 36 -4.66 3.39 3.87
CA THR A 36 -5.62 4.39 4.42
C THR A 36 -6.43 5.08 3.32
N GLY A 37 -7.50 5.79 3.72
CA GLY A 37 -8.33 6.58 2.81
C GLY A 37 -9.46 5.79 2.16
N ARG A 38 -9.84 6.16 0.92
CA ARG A 38 -11.06 5.65 0.26
C ARG A 38 -10.91 4.22 -0.30
N TYR A 39 -9.69 3.81 -0.65
CA TYR A 39 -9.45 2.56 -1.38
C TYR A 39 -8.34 1.76 -0.69
N VAL A 40 -8.67 1.22 0.48
CA VAL A 40 -7.76 0.44 1.32
C VAL A 40 -7.69 -1.01 0.85
N TRP A 41 -6.49 -1.59 0.88
CA TRP A 41 -6.29 -3.03 0.68
C TRP A 41 -6.38 -3.80 1.99
N ALA A 42 -6.87 -5.03 1.91
CA ALA A 42 -6.76 -5.99 3.00
C ALA A 42 -5.30 -6.28 3.32
N CYS A 43 -5.00 -6.65 4.57
CA CYS A 43 -3.63 -6.94 5.03
C CYS A 43 -2.95 -8.02 4.17
N GLU A 44 -3.66 -9.08 3.79
CA GLU A 44 -3.14 -10.14 2.92
C GLU A 44 -2.65 -9.59 1.58
N THR A 45 -3.46 -8.75 0.92
CA THR A 45 -3.07 -8.12 -0.35
C THR A 45 -1.98 -7.06 -0.15
N GLY A 46 -2.00 -6.33 0.97
CA GLY A 46 -0.95 -5.37 1.31
C GLY A 46 0.42 -6.04 1.47
N ASP A 47 0.47 -7.18 2.15
CA ASP A 47 1.68 -7.98 2.34
C ASP A 47 2.21 -8.50 0.99
N ASP A 48 1.33 -9.02 0.13
CA ASP A 48 1.69 -9.45 -1.23
C ASP A 48 2.23 -8.29 -2.08
N ILE A 49 1.62 -7.10 -2.00
CA ILE A 49 2.09 -5.89 -2.70
C ILE A 49 3.51 -5.55 -2.26
N MET A 50 3.77 -5.53 -0.95
CA MET A 50 5.07 -5.13 -0.41
C MET A 50 6.15 -6.16 -0.72
N LYS A 51 5.85 -7.45 -0.62
CA LYS A 51 6.78 -8.53 -1.00
C LYS A 51 7.19 -8.43 -2.47
N GLU A 52 6.23 -8.32 -3.38
CA GLU A 52 6.53 -8.18 -4.82
C GLU A 52 7.27 -6.87 -5.10
N TYR A 53 6.93 -5.78 -4.41
CA TYR A 53 7.63 -4.50 -4.53
C TYR A 53 9.12 -4.61 -4.15
N PHE A 54 9.43 -5.15 -2.98
CA PHE A 54 10.83 -5.27 -2.52
C PHE A 54 11.66 -6.13 -3.46
N GLU A 55 11.09 -7.25 -3.95
CA GLU A 55 11.73 -8.13 -4.92
C GLU A 55 11.91 -7.43 -6.28
N LYS A 56 10.86 -6.85 -6.84
CA LYS A 56 10.89 -6.29 -8.20
C LYS A 56 11.81 -5.08 -8.32
N PHE A 57 11.77 -4.18 -7.34
CA PHE A 57 12.52 -2.93 -7.36
C PHE A 57 13.86 -3.02 -6.61
N GLN A 58 14.22 -4.22 -6.12
CA GLN A 58 15.48 -4.47 -5.42
C GLN A 58 15.69 -3.50 -4.25
N VAL A 59 14.64 -3.34 -3.44
CA VAL A 59 14.63 -2.41 -2.30
C VAL A 59 14.92 -3.20 -1.04
N GLU A 60 15.95 -2.80 -0.32
CA GLU A 60 16.25 -3.39 0.99
C GLU A 60 15.09 -3.13 1.97
N PRO A 61 14.44 -4.18 2.50
CA PRO A 61 13.29 -4.04 3.40
C PRO A 61 13.71 -3.71 4.85
N GLN A 62 15.00 -3.47 5.11
CA GLN A 62 15.49 -3.21 6.46
C GLN A 62 14.78 -1.99 7.05
N GLY A 63 14.18 -2.17 8.23
CA GLY A 63 13.41 -1.13 8.92
C GLY A 63 11.96 -1.01 8.44
N PHE A 64 11.49 -1.78 7.46
CA PHE A 64 10.07 -1.83 7.14
C PHE A 64 9.29 -2.57 8.23
N ASP A 65 8.32 -1.89 8.83
CA ASP A 65 7.35 -2.48 9.74
C ASP A 65 5.96 -2.48 9.08
N PHE A 66 5.44 -3.68 8.80
CA PHE A 66 4.13 -3.85 8.19
C PHE A 66 2.99 -3.40 9.12
N LEU A 67 3.14 -3.61 10.43
CA LEU A 67 2.09 -3.34 11.42
C LEU A 67 1.82 -1.85 11.58
N LYS A 68 2.82 -1.02 11.31
CA LYS A 68 2.71 0.44 11.24
C LYS A 68 1.68 0.91 10.20
N TYR A 69 1.50 0.13 9.13
CA TYR A 69 0.59 0.43 8.03
C TYR A 69 -0.69 -0.40 8.11
N TRP A 70 -0.62 -1.64 8.60
CA TRP A 70 -1.75 -2.55 8.80
C TRP A 70 -1.71 -3.16 10.20
N PRO A 71 -2.21 -2.45 11.23
CA PRO A 71 -2.22 -2.95 12.60
C PRO A 71 -3.11 -4.20 12.75
N ILE A 72 -2.68 -5.18 13.55
CA ILE A 72 -3.38 -6.47 13.74
C ILE A 72 -4.80 -6.28 14.28
N GLU A 73 -5.03 -5.27 15.10
CA GLU A 73 -6.34 -4.96 15.66
C GLU A 73 -7.32 -4.39 14.62
N ALA A 74 -6.81 -3.93 13.47
CA ALA A 74 -7.61 -3.61 12.28
C ALA A 74 -7.83 -4.81 11.34
N SER A 75 -7.18 -5.95 11.59
CA SER A 75 -7.16 -7.13 10.71
C SER A 75 -8.22 -8.20 11.01
N GLY A 76 -9.06 -7.97 12.03
CA GLY A 76 -10.22 -8.81 12.32
C GLY A 76 -11.38 -8.49 11.38
N LEU A 77 -11.33 -9.01 10.14
CA LEU A 77 -12.47 -9.23 9.24
C LEU A 77 -13.56 -8.13 9.20
N SER A 78 -13.63 -7.45 8.05
CA SER A 78 -14.89 -6.94 7.48
C SER A 78 -15.50 -5.68 8.15
N ILE A 79 -15.68 -4.62 7.35
CA ILE A 79 -16.67 -3.53 7.57
C ILE A 79 -16.41 -2.54 8.73
N PHE A 80 -15.62 -2.87 9.77
CA PHE A 80 -15.52 -2.00 10.96
C PHE A 80 -14.60 -0.78 10.85
N ALA A 81 -13.73 -0.68 9.84
CA ALA A 81 -13.03 0.58 9.57
C ALA A 81 -13.99 1.72 9.11
N LEU A 82 -15.27 1.41 8.83
CA LEU A 82 -16.31 2.42 8.59
C LEU A 82 -17.04 2.90 9.86
N CYS A 83 -16.78 2.30 11.03
CA CYS A 83 -17.46 2.60 12.29
C CYS A 83 -16.43 2.78 13.41
N THR A 84 -15.79 3.95 13.47
CA THR A 84 -14.92 4.32 14.60
C THR A 84 -15.75 4.59 15.86
N CYS A 85 -15.80 3.61 16.76
CA CYS A 85 -16.16 3.77 18.16
C CYS A 85 -15.09 3.07 19.02
N GLY A 86 -14.28 3.84 19.75
CA GLY A 86 -13.36 3.34 20.78
C GLY A 86 -12.01 4.08 20.76
N ASP A 87 -11.58 4.61 21.90
CA ASP A 87 -10.50 5.60 22.05
C ASP A 87 -9.06 5.02 22.11
N ASP A 88 -8.86 3.73 21.86
CA ASP A 88 -7.56 3.07 22.07
C ASP A 88 -6.94 2.44 20.79
N TYR A 89 -7.34 2.89 19.60
CA TYR A 89 -6.77 2.40 18.34
C TYR A 89 -5.56 3.23 17.90
N GLU A 90 -4.38 2.63 17.68
CA GLU A 90 -3.34 3.29 16.91
C GLU A 90 -3.78 3.40 15.45
N GLU A 91 -3.94 4.64 14.98
CA GLU A 91 -4.34 4.90 13.60
C GLU A 91 -3.26 4.39 12.62
N PRO A 92 -3.63 3.61 11.59
CA PRO A 92 -2.68 3.13 10.60
C PRO A 92 -2.02 4.32 9.88
N LEU A 93 -0.70 4.28 9.73
CA LEU A 93 -0.01 5.27 8.92
C LEU A 93 -0.31 5.06 7.42
N PRO A 94 -0.34 6.14 6.63
CA PRO A 94 -0.54 6.03 5.20
C PRO A 94 0.70 5.45 4.51
N LEU A 95 0.56 4.28 3.89
CA LEU A 95 1.55 3.74 2.95
C LEU A 95 1.21 4.24 1.54
N THR A 96 1.99 5.16 0.98
CA THR A 96 1.68 5.77 -0.34
C THR A 96 2.58 5.26 -1.46
N LEU A 97 2.11 5.33 -2.71
CA LEU A 97 2.95 5.00 -3.87
C LEU A 97 4.19 5.91 -4.00
N LYS A 98 4.13 7.12 -3.45
CA LYS A 98 5.27 8.03 -3.33
C LYS A 98 6.39 7.44 -2.49
N MET A 99 6.04 6.85 -1.34
CA MET A 99 7.01 6.19 -0.46
C MET A 99 7.69 5.02 -1.17
N LEU A 100 6.94 4.27 -1.98
CA LEU A 100 7.50 3.22 -2.84
C LEU A 100 8.45 3.81 -3.88
N ALA A 101 8.08 4.89 -4.57
CA ALA A 101 8.95 5.48 -5.58
C ALA A 101 10.26 6.04 -4.99
N GLU A 102 10.21 6.69 -3.84
CA GLU A 102 11.39 7.25 -3.17
C GLU A 102 12.30 6.15 -2.62
N SER A 103 11.73 5.11 -2.00
CA SER A 103 12.50 3.98 -1.50
C SER A 103 13.12 3.16 -2.64
N ALA A 104 12.41 2.99 -3.77
CA ALA A 104 12.92 2.36 -4.97
C ALA A 104 14.08 3.12 -5.63
N ARG A 105 14.07 4.45 -5.56
CA ARG A 105 15.20 5.28 -6.01
C ARG A 105 16.40 5.16 -5.09
N ALA A 106 16.16 5.02 -3.79
CA ALA A 106 17.21 4.89 -2.78
C ALA A 106 17.78 3.47 -2.67
N GLY A 107 17.09 2.46 -3.23
CA GLY A 107 17.44 1.04 -3.09
C GLY A 107 17.19 0.48 -1.69
N LYS A 108 16.56 1.23 -0.80
CA LYS A 108 16.25 0.83 0.58
C LYS A 108 14.99 1.50 1.08
N TRP A 109 14.33 0.88 2.05
CA TRP A 109 13.19 1.48 2.71
C TRP A 109 13.59 2.75 3.48
N LEU A 110 12.87 3.85 3.27
CA LEU A 110 13.16 5.15 3.88
C LEU A 110 12.24 5.50 5.06
N TYR A 111 11.22 4.69 5.33
CA TYR A 111 10.09 5.05 6.19
C TYR A 111 9.89 4.05 7.34
N GLY A 112 10.99 3.65 7.97
CA GLY A 112 10.97 2.80 9.17
C GLY A 112 10.39 3.50 10.38
#